data_AF-E2C943-F1
#
_entry.id   AF-E2C943-F1
#
_cell.length_a   1.000
_cell.length_b   1.000
_cell.length_c   1.000
_cell.angle_alpha   90.00
_cell.angle_beta   90.00
_cell.angle_gamma   90.00
#
_symmetry.space_group_name_H-M   'P 1'
#
loop_
_entity.id
_entity.type
_entity.pdbx_description
1 polymer ?
#
loop_
_entity_poly.entity_id
_entity_poly.type
_entity_poly.pdbx_seq_one_letter_code
_entity_poly.pdbx_strand_id
1 'polypeptide(L)'
;VIFQHDNARPHVGKIVKATLEALGWDVLSHPPYSPNIAPSDYHLFGSMAHGLSDQHFNNYEEIEKWLNECIASKDESFFRHGMQQLPD
;
A
#
# COMPACT_ATOMS: atom_id res chain seq x y z
N VAL A 1 6.59 12.91 8.79
CA VAL A 1 6.30 11.90 7.74
C VAL A 1 4.98 12.29 7.13
N ILE A 2 4.86 12.32 5.79
CA ILE A 2 3.55 12.43 5.14
C ILE A 2 3.03 11.00 4.96
N PHE A 3 1.88 10.70 5.57
CA PHE A 3 1.30 9.37 5.61
C PHE A 3 0.04 9.32 4.76
N GLN A 4 0.04 8.50 3.71
CA GLN A 4 -1.11 8.26 2.84
C GLN A 4 -1.72 6.92 3.21
N HIS A 5 -3.04 6.91 3.40
CA HIS A 5 -3.85 5.70 3.55
C HIS A 5 -5.31 6.02 3.20
N ASP A 6 -6.11 5.00 2.94
CA ASP A 6 -7.53 5.15 2.63
C ASP A 6 -8.37 5.44 3.89
N ASN A 7 -9.64 5.78 3.67
CA ASN A 7 -10.59 6.11 4.74
C ASN A 7 -11.31 4.88 5.32
N ALA A 8 -10.71 3.69 5.27
CA ALA A 8 -11.32 2.50 5.88
C ALA A 8 -11.69 2.78 7.34
N ARG A 9 -12.81 2.22 7.83
CA ARG A 9 -13.28 2.50 9.20
C ARG A 9 -12.22 2.28 10.29
N PRO A 10 -11.37 1.23 10.24
CA PRO A 10 -10.29 1.06 11.20
C PRO A 10 -9.26 2.20 11.16
N HIS A 11 -8.99 2.76 9.99
CA HIS A 11 -7.99 3.80 9.75
C HIS A 11 -8.40 5.17 10.28
N VAL A 12 -9.70 5.49 10.27
CA VAL A 12 -10.22 6.78 10.76
C VAL A 12 -10.67 6.75 12.23
N GLY A 13 -10.41 5.63 12.93
CA GLY A 13 -10.76 5.44 14.33
C GLY A 13 -10.03 6.41 15.26
N LYS A 14 -10.65 6.75 16.40
CA LYS A 14 -10.08 7.70 17.38
C LYS A 14 -8.68 7.31 17.86
N ILE A 15 -8.48 6.01 18.12
CA ILE A 15 -7.19 5.48 18.59
C ILE A 15 -6.12 5.68 17.52
N VAL A 16 -6.40 5.33 16.26
CA VAL A 16 -5.44 5.49 15.16
C VAL A 16 -5.07 6.95 14.95
N LYS A 17 -6.05 7.87 14.97
CA LYS A 17 -5.78 9.32 14.86
C LYS A 17 -4.87 9.82 15.98
N ALA A 18 -5.17 9.46 17.23
CA ALA A 18 -4.33 9.83 18.37
C ALA A 18 -2.92 9.25 18.27
N THR A 19 -2.76 8.03 17.74
CA THR A 19 -1.45 7.43 17.49
C THR A 19 -0.68 8.17 16.40
N LEU A 20 -1.31 8.52 15.28
CA LEU A 20 -0.67 9.27 14.18
C LEU A 20 -0.24 10.67 14.65
N GLU A 21 -1.07 11.34 15.47
CA GLU A 21 -0.72 12.60 16.13
C GLU A 21 0.48 12.45 17.07
N ALA A 22 0.50 11.41 17.91
CA ALA A 22 1.61 11.14 18.83
C ALA A 22 2.92 10.81 18.10
N LEU A 23 2.84 10.21 16.91
CA LEU A 23 3.98 9.97 16.02
C LEU A 23 4.42 11.23 15.25
N GLY A 24 3.61 12.30 15.24
CA GLY A 24 3.87 13.52 14.48
C GLY A 24 3.79 13.29 12.96
N TRP A 25 2.87 12.44 12.51
CA TRP A 25 2.69 12.14 11.08
C TRP A 25 1.55 12.98 10.48
N ASP A 26 1.84 13.63 9.37
CA ASP A 26 0.87 14.42 8.62
C ASP A 26 0.09 13.48 7.70
N VAL A 27 -1.20 13.31 7.97
CA VAL A 27 -2.06 12.42 7.17
C VAL A 27 -2.51 13.15 5.91
N LEU A 28 -2.21 12.57 4.75
CA LEU A 28 -2.64 13.10 3.45
C LEU A 28 -4.14 12.87 3.26
N SER A 29 -4.87 13.89 2.79
CA SER A 29 -6.29 13.75 2.47
C SER A 29 -6.49 12.74 1.36
N HIS A 30 -7.38 11.76 1.59
CA HIS A 30 -7.74 10.75 0.61
C HIS A 30 -9.25 10.82 0.32
N PRO A 31 -9.72 11.15 -0.89
CA PRO A 31 -11.14 11.08 -1.23
C PRO A 31 -11.69 9.65 -1.15
N PRO A 32 -12.97 9.47 -0.76
CA PRO A 32 -13.62 8.16 -0.78
C PRO A 32 -13.55 7.49 -2.17
N TYR A 33 -13.46 6.16 -2.20
CA TYR A 33 -13.51 5.34 -3.43
C TYR A 33 -12.51 5.74 -4.52
N SER A 34 -11.30 6.15 -4.12
CA SER A 34 -10.29 6.66 -5.06
C SER A 34 -9.04 5.76 -5.09
N PRO A 35 -9.15 4.50 -5.55
CA PRO A 35 -7.99 3.60 -5.66
C PRO A 35 -6.96 4.10 -6.67
N ASN A 36 -7.38 4.92 -7.65
CA ASN A 36 -6.50 5.53 -8.65
C ASN A 36 -5.53 6.58 -8.09
N ILE A 37 -5.67 6.97 -6.81
CA ILE A 37 -4.73 7.85 -6.10
C ILE A 37 -4.08 7.15 -4.90
N ALA A 38 -4.16 5.83 -4.84
CA ALA A 38 -3.47 5.00 -3.85
C ALA A 38 -2.31 4.27 -4.54
N PRO A 39 -1.04 4.66 -4.30
CA PRO A 39 0.12 4.00 -4.92
C PRO A 39 0.17 2.49 -4.65
N SER A 40 -0.35 2.07 -3.48
CA SER A 40 -0.52 0.66 -3.15
C SER A 40 -1.42 -0.06 -4.15
N ASP A 41 -2.57 0.53 -4.52
CA ASP A 41 -3.56 -0.10 -5.39
C ASP A 41 -3.16 -0.04 -6.87
N TYR A 42 -2.89 1.17 -7.40
CA TYR A 42 -2.65 1.32 -8.84
C TYR A 42 -1.29 0.82 -9.30
N HIS A 43 -0.27 0.79 -8.42
CA HIS A 43 1.11 0.46 -8.80
C HIS A 43 1.59 -0.84 -8.16
N LEU A 44 1.66 -0.91 -6.82
CA LEU A 44 2.22 -2.08 -6.14
C LEU A 44 1.37 -3.32 -6.39
N PHE A 45 0.10 -3.32 -5.96
CA PHE A 45 -0.81 -4.45 -6.14
C PHE A 45 -1.15 -4.68 -7.62
N GLY A 46 -1.24 -3.61 -8.42
CA GLY A 46 -1.35 -3.71 -9.88
C GLY A 46 -0.23 -4.56 -10.50
N SER A 47 1.03 -4.34 -10.07
CA SER A 47 2.18 -5.13 -10.56
C SER A 47 2.19 -6.58 -10.07
N MET A 48 1.54 -6.86 -8.94
CA MET A 48 1.47 -8.18 -8.31
C MET A 48 0.32 -9.03 -8.86
N ALA A 49 -0.72 -8.40 -9.42
CA ALA A 49 -1.96 -9.06 -9.81
C ALA A 49 -1.78 -10.25 -10.77
N HIS A 50 -0.96 -10.09 -11.82
CA HIS A 50 -0.65 -11.19 -12.73
C HIS A 50 0.20 -12.27 -12.05
N GLY A 51 1.13 -11.87 -11.20
CA GLY A 51 1.95 -12.83 -10.45
C GLY A 51 1.11 -13.69 -9.52
N LEU A 52 0.06 -13.10 -8.92
CA LEU A 52 -0.88 -13.79 -8.04
C LEU A 52 -1.86 -14.71 -8.77
N SER A 53 -2.29 -14.36 -9.99
CA SER A 53 -3.28 -15.16 -10.74
C SER A 53 -2.77 -16.55 -11.11
N ASP A 54 -1.45 -16.73 -11.20
CA ASP A 54 -0.81 -17.97 -11.61
C ASP A 54 -0.39 -18.86 -10.42
N GLN A 55 -0.70 -18.44 -9.17
CA GLN A 55 -0.24 -19.12 -7.96
C GLN A 55 -1.36 -19.87 -7.26
N HIS A 56 -1.03 -21.04 -6.72
CA HIS A 56 -1.89 -21.78 -5.80
C HIS A 56 -1.09 -22.06 -4.53
N PHE A 57 -1.48 -21.41 -3.43
CA PHE A 57 -0.80 -21.54 -2.14
C PHE A 57 -1.51 -22.58 -1.27
N ASN A 58 -0.74 -23.43 -0.60
CA ASN A 58 -1.27 -24.49 0.27
C ASN A 58 -1.30 -24.08 1.75
N ASN A 59 -0.56 -23.04 2.12
CA ASN A 59 -0.42 -22.56 3.49
C ASN A 59 0.01 -21.08 3.51
N TYR A 60 0.07 -20.53 4.72
CA TYR A 60 0.44 -19.13 4.93
C TYR A 60 1.91 -18.86 4.63
N GLU A 61 2.79 -19.81 4.96
CA GLU A 61 4.24 -19.68 4.78
C GLU A 61 4.62 -19.54 3.29
N GLU A 62 3.91 -20.23 2.40
CA GLU A 62 4.08 -20.09 0.95
C GLU A 62 3.65 -18.70 0.46
N ILE A 63 2.56 -18.14 1.00
CA ILE A 63 2.10 -16.77 0.69
C ILE A 63 3.16 -15.77 1.16
N GLU A 64 3.62 -15.88 2.40
CA GLU A 64 4.63 -14.98 2.98
C GLU A 64 5.93 -15.03 2.19
N LYS A 65 6.41 -16.23 1.83
CA LYS A 65 7.60 -16.40 1.00
C LYS A 65 7.44 -15.72 -0.35
N TRP A 66 6.34 -15.96 -1.05
CA TRP A 66 6.09 -15.37 -2.36
C TRP A 66 5.99 -13.85 -2.29
N LEU A 67 5.32 -13.30 -1.27
CA LEU A 67 5.23 -11.85 -1.06
C LEU A 67 6.61 -11.23 -0.84
N ASN A 68 7.44 -11.85 -0.01
CA ASN A 68 8.81 -11.38 0.25
C ASN A 68 9.67 -11.39 -1.01
N GLU A 69 9.61 -12.46 -1.81
CA GLU A 69 10.32 -12.56 -3.09
C GLU A 69 9.81 -11.51 -4.09
N CYS A 70 8.49 -11.30 -4.15
CA CYS A 70 7.88 -10.32 -5.04
C CYS A 70 8.32 -8.89 -4.71
N ILE A 71 8.30 -8.51 -3.42
CA ILE A 71 8.73 -7.19 -2.96
C ILE A 71 10.24 -7.02 -3.18
N ALA A 72 11.05 -8.02 -2.83
CA ALA A 72 12.50 -7.98 -3.01
C ALA A 72 12.94 -7.92 -4.48
N SER A 73 12.09 -8.38 -5.40
CA SER A 73 12.34 -8.28 -6.85
C SER A 73 12.20 -6.86 -7.41
N LYS A 74 11.57 -5.94 -6.67
CA LYS A 74 11.37 -4.55 -7.10
C LYS A 74 12.57 -3.71 -6.71
N ASP A 75 13.09 -2.92 -7.65
CA ASP A 75 14.16 -1.98 -7.37
C ASP A 75 13.61 -0.68 -6.76
N GLU A 76 14.51 0.19 -6.30
CA GLU A 76 14.13 1.50 -5.77
C GLU A 76 13.39 2.37 -6.79
N SER A 77 13.74 2.23 -8.07
CA SER A 77 13.14 3.02 -9.15
C SER A 77 11.65 2.69 -9.32
N PHE A 78 11.28 1.43 -9.13
CA PHE A 78 9.89 0.98 -9.12
C PHE A 78 9.07 1.70 -8.05
N PHE A 79 9.53 1.74 -6.80
CA PHE A 79 8.80 2.41 -5.72
C PHE A 79 8.74 3.93 -5.93
N ARG A 80 9.86 4.52 -6.33
CA ARG A 80 9.95 5.96 -6.63
C ARG A 80 8.97 6.36 -7.74
N HIS A 81 8.91 5.55 -8.80
CA HIS A 81 8.01 5.80 -9.92
C HIS A 81 6.55 5.74 -9.50
N GLY A 82 6.16 4.74 -8.69
CA GLY A 82 4.80 4.65 -8.15
C GLY A 82 4.40 5.91 -7.39
N MET A 83 5.27 6.43 -6.53
CA MET A 83 5.01 7.64 -5.74
C MET A 83 4.94 8.92 -6.61
N GLN A 84 5.74 9.00 -7.68
CA GLN A 84 5.75 10.17 -8.58
C GLN A 84 4.52 10.27 -9.48
N GLN A 85 3.75 9.19 -9.62
CA GLN A 85 2.48 9.21 -10.36
C GLN A 85 1.30 9.72 -9.53
N LEU A 86 1.50 10.02 -8.24
CA LEU A 86 0.45 10.60 -7.43
C LEU A 86 0.09 11.99 -8.01
N PRO A 87 -1.19 12.27 -8.29
CA PRO A 87 -1.61 13.59 -8.74
C PRO A 87 -1.30 14.66 -7.67
N ASP A 88 -0.99 15.87 -8.13
CA ASP A 88 -0.85 17.07 -7.27
C ASP A 88 -2.16 17.43 -6.54
#